data_AF-A0A7W1FYF3-F1
#
_entry.id   AF-A0A7W1FYF3-F1
#
_cell.length_a   1.000
_cell.length_b   1.000
_cell.length_c   1.000
_cell.angle_alpha   90.00
_cell.angle_beta   90.00
_cell.angle_gamma   90.00
#
_symmetry.space_group_name_H-M   'P 1'
#
loop_
_entity.id
_entity.type
_entity.pdbx_description
1 polymer ?
#
loop_
_entity_poly.entity_id
_entity_poly.type
_entity_poly.pdbx_seq_one_letter_code
_entity_poly.pdbx_strand_id
1 'polypeptide(L)'
;PEVIEYVATHKNALGLLSVNWISDMDDSLTTNILKKVKVLAIQKDTASEAFKAYQAYIKTKDYPFTRNVYMINRQTRAGLGMGFVSFVAGDKGQLMILKAGLIPSIAPVRMVEINTK
;
A
#
# COMPACT_ATOMS: atom_id res chain seq x y z
N PRO A 1 11.89 13.06 -1.22
CA PRO A 1 12.46 11.68 -1.25
C PRO A 1 13.44 11.54 -2.41
N GLU A 2 14.61 10.98 -2.15
CA GLU A 2 15.75 10.94 -3.08
C GLU A 2 15.39 10.36 -4.46
N VAL A 3 14.69 9.22 -4.50
CA VAL A 3 14.28 8.57 -5.76
C VAL A 3 13.38 9.47 -6.61
N ILE A 4 12.48 10.25 -5.98
CA ILE A 4 11.55 11.12 -6.69
C ILE A 4 12.29 12.31 -7.31
N GLU A 5 13.20 12.91 -6.54
CA GLU A 5 14.02 14.03 -7.01
C GLU A 5 14.97 13.61 -8.12
N TYR A 6 15.57 12.42 -8.00
CA TYR A 6 16.43 11.86 -9.03
C TYR A 6 15.68 11.65 -10.35
N VAL A 7 14.52 10.97 -10.30
CA VAL A 7 13.69 10.72 -11.50
C VAL A 7 13.14 12.03 -12.10
N ALA A 8 12.82 13.02 -11.27
CA ALA A 8 12.32 14.30 -11.76
C ALA A 8 13.39 15.14 -12.49
N THR A 9 14.67 14.97 -12.14
CA THR A 9 15.78 15.76 -12.70
C THR A 9 16.51 15.06 -13.85
N HIS A 10 16.46 13.73 -13.93
CA HIS A 10 17.17 12.94 -14.93
C HIS A 10 16.22 12.37 -15.98
N LYS A 11 16.34 12.83 -17.24
CA LYS A 11 15.58 12.27 -18.36
C LYS A 11 15.89 10.79 -18.54
N ASN A 12 14.87 10.00 -18.88
CA ASN A 12 14.93 8.54 -19.08
C ASN A 12 15.27 7.73 -17.81
N ALA A 13 15.22 8.32 -16.62
CA ALA A 13 15.33 7.58 -15.37
C ALA A 13 14.01 6.87 -15.02
N LEU A 14 14.12 5.66 -14.46
CA LEU A 14 12.99 4.91 -13.90
C LEU A 14 13.29 4.61 -12.43
N GLY A 15 12.31 4.86 -11.57
CA GLY A 15 12.40 4.62 -10.13
C GLY A 15 11.32 3.66 -9.64
N LEU A 16 11.63 2.93 -8.58
CA LEU A 16 10.69 2.05 -7.87
C LEU A 16 10.35 2.70 -6.53
N LEU A 17 9.06 2.83 -6.24
CA LEU A 17 8.56 3.48 -5.03
C LEU A 17 7.44 2.64 -4.42
N SER A 18 7.30 2.66 -3.10
CA SER A 18 6.17 2.04 -2.42
C SER A 18 4.88 2.83 -2.68
N VAL A 19 3.76 2.12 -2.87
CA VAL A 19 2.44 2.70 -3.12
C VAL A 19 1.96 3.66 -2.04
N ASN A 20 2.40 3.49 -0.78
CA ASN A 20 2.02 4.37 0.32
C ASN A 20 2.31 5.86 0.01
N TRP A 21 3.43 6.14 -0.68
CA TRP A 21 3.83 7.51 -1.06
C TRP A 21 2.93 8.18 -2.09
N ILE A 22 2.09 7.42 -2.79
CA ILE A 22 1.18 7.93 -3.83
C ILE A 22 -0.29 7.64 -3.53
N SER A 23 -0.56 7.01 -2.39
CA SER A 23 -1.90 6.53 -2.07
C SER A 23 -2.75 7.57 -1.35
N ASP A 24 -2.14 8.52 -0.65
CA ASP A 24 -2.85 9.59 0.03
C ASP A 24 -3.03 10.77 -0.91
N MET A 25 -4.17 10.82 -1.61
CA MET A 25 -4.48 11.90 -2.55
C MET A 25 -4.84 13.23 -1.86
N ASP A 26 -5.12 13.20 -0.56
CA ASP A 26 -5.44 14.39 0.23
C ASP A 26 -4.17 15.05 0.79
N ASP A 27 -3.03 14.34 0.77
CA ASP A 27 -1.74 14.90 1.15
C ASP A 27 -1.16 15.80 0.03
N SER A 28 -0.86 17.03 0.43
CA SER A 28 -0.14 18.02 -0.37
C SER A 28 1.21 17.51 -0.91
N LEU A 29 1.89 16.62 -0.17
CA LEU A 29 3.14 16.02 -0.62
C LEU A 29 2.91 15.08 -1.81
N THR A 30 1.90 14.20 -1.73
CA THR A 30 1.53 13.30 -2.82
C THR A 30 1.15 14.06 -4.07
N THR A 31 0.36 15.13 -3.93
CA THR A 31 -0.07 15.95 -5.08
C THR A 31 1.14 16.64 -5.75
N ASN A 32 2.10 17.11 -4.95
CA ASN A 32 3.34 17.70 -5.48
C ASN A 32 4.26 16.66 -6.15
N ILE A 33 4.28 15.42 -5.65
CA ILE A 33 4.99 14.31 -6.28
C ILE A 33 4.38 13.98 -7.64
N LEU A 34 3.05 13.81 -7.70
CA LEU A 34 2.32 13.47 -8.93
C LEU A 34 2.44 14.54 -10.02
N LYS A 35 2.71 15.81 -9.65
CA LYS A 35 3.02 16.89 -10.61
C LYS A 35 4.42 16.77 -11.21
N LYS A 36 5.37 16.15 -10.50
CA LYS A 36 6.79 16.06 -10.90
C LYS A 36 7.14 14.78 -11.64
N VAL A 37 6.46 13.67 -11.32
CA VAL A 37 6.76 12.35 -11.88
C VAL A 37 5.50 11.69 -12.44
N LYS A 38 5.66 10.92 -13.52
CA LYS A 38 4.56 10.17 -14.14
C LYS A 38 4.51 8.76 -13.56
N VAL A 39 3.38 8.41 -12.92
CA VAL A 39 3.12 7.03 -12.48
C VAL A 39 2.68 6.19 -13.68
N LEU A 40 3.42 5.11 -13.95
CA LEU A 40 3.15 4.19 -15.05
C LEU A 40 2.11 3.14 -14.65
N ALA A 41 1.26 2.77 -15.60
CA ALA A 41 0.43 1.57 -15.51
C ALA A 41 1.23 0.37 -16.03
N ILE A 42 1.09 -0.79 -15.38
CA ILE A 42 1.85 -2.00 -15.70
C ILE A 42 0.89 -3.10 -16.11
N GLN A 43 1.18 -3.75 -17.22
CA GLN A 43 0.46 -4.93 -17.69
C GLN A 43 1.04 -6.19 -17.06
N LYS A 44 0.17 -7.12 -16.69
CA LYS A 44 0.58 -8.42 -16.14
C LYS A 44 1.13 -9.37 -17.20
N ASP A 45 0.55 -9.34 -18.39
CA ASP A 45 0.98 -10.06 -19.58
C ASP A 45 0.66 -9.23 -20.84
N THR A 46 1.09 -9.69 -22.01
CA THR A 46 0.93 -8.97 -23.29
C THR A 46 -0.52 -8.83 -23.75
N ALA A 47 -1.46 -9.57 -23.16
CA ALA A 47 -2.88 -9.54 -23.51
C ALA A 47 -3.74 -8.80 -22.48
N SER A 48 -3.19 -8.51 -21.31
CA SER A 48 -3.88 -7.88 -20.18
C SER A 48 -3.92 -6.37 -20.30
N GLU A 49 -4.95 -5.77 -19.70
CA GLU A 49 -5.02 -4.34 -19.50
C GLU A 49 -3.91 -3.85 -18.55
N ALA A 50 -3.47 -2.60 -18.75
CA ALA A 50 -2.47 -1.97 -17.91
C ALA A 50 -3.13 -1.38 -16.67
N PHE A 51 -2.73 -1.82 -15.47
CA PHE A 51 -3.27 -1.31 -14.22
C PHE A 51 -2.29 -0.38 -13.51
N LYS A 52 -2.80 0.67 -12.87
CA LYS A 52 -2.03 1.47 -11.91
C LYS A 52 -2.03 0.76 -10.55
N ALA A 53 -1.09 1.12 -9.68
CA ALA A 53 -0.95 0.57 -8.34
C ALA A 53 -2.03 1.09 -7.37
N TYR A 54 -3.31 0.88 -7.66
CA TYR A 54 -4.40 1.20 -6.74
C TYR A 54 -4.74 0.01 -5.84
N GLN A 55 -5.21 0.30 -4.62
CA GLN A 55 -5.55 -0.73 -3.63
C GLN A 55 -6.55 -1.78 -4.17
N ALA A 56 -7.50 -1.39 -5.02
CA ALA A 56 -8.43 -2.35 -5.64
C ALA A 56 -7.69 -3.38 -6.52
N TYR A 57 -6.84 -2.91 -7.43
CA TYR A 57 -6.13 -3.76 -8.41
C TYR A 57 -5.01 -4.60 -7.78
N ILE A 58 -4.38 -4.11 -6.70
CA ILE A 58 -3.41 -4.91 -5.96
C ILE A 58 -4.14 -5.99 -5.15
N LYS A 59 -5.35 -5.72 -4.61
CA LYS A 59 -6.16 -6.73 -3.90
C LYS A 59 -6.64 -7.85 -4.82
N THR A 60 -7.07 -7.52 -6.04
CA THR A 60 -7.49 -8.50 -7.06
C THR A 60 -6.33 -9.20 -7.76
N LYS A 61 -5.09 -8.73 -7.54
CA LYS A 61 -3.84 -9.21 -8.19
C LYS A 61 -3.79 -8.95 -9.71
N ASP A 62 -4.49 -7.91 -10.15
CA ASP A 62 -4.41 -7.41 -11.52
C ASP A 62 -3.14 -6.56 -11.72
N TYR A 63 -2.73 -5.82 -10.68
CA TYR A 63 -1.42 -5.17 -10.67
C TYR A 63 -0.30 -6.18 -10.37
N PRO A 64 0.71 -6.35 -11.23
CA PRO A 64 1.67 -7.45 -11.10
C PRO A 64 2.77 -7.21 -10.06
N PHE A 65 3.17 -5.95 -9.80
CA PHE A 65 4.27 -5.66 -8.88
C PHE A 65 3.79 -5.55 -7.43
N THR A 66 3.58 -6.71 -6.82
CA THR A 66 3.10 -6.83 -5.44
C THR A 66 3.99 -7.77 -4.64
N ARG A 67 4.05 -7.56 -3.31
CA ARG A 67 4.76 -8.45 -2.40
C ARG A 67 4.02 -8.57 -1.08
N ASN A 68 4.11 -9.73 -0.47
CA ASN A 68 3.64 -9.95 0.89
C ASN A 68 4.68 -9.42 1.89
N VAL A 69 4.19 -8.84 2.99
CA VAL A 69 5.02 -8.40 4.11
C VAL A 69 4.75 -9.34 5.27
N TYR A 70 5.81 -9.95 5.80
CA TYR A 70 5.73 -10.93 6.87
C TYR A 70 6.35 -10.38 8.16
N MET A 71 5.73 -10.66 9.29
CA MET A 71 6.33 -10.47 10.60
C MET A 71 6.85 -11.82 11.09
N ILE A 72 8.16 -11.96 11.23
CA ILE A 72 8.79 -13.19 11.66
C ILE A 72 9.18 -13.05 13.13
N ASN A 73 8.50 -13.79 14.01
CA ASN A 73 8.86 -13.88 15.42
C ASN A 73 9.59 -15.20 15.69
N ARG A 74 10.78 -15.12 16.30
CA ARG A 74 11.61 -16.27 16.68
C ARG A 74 11.62 -16.56 18.19
N GLN A 75 10.76 -15.90 18.96
CA GLN A 75 10.64 -16.14 20.39
C GLN A 75 10.05 -17.54 20.66
N THR A 76 10.65 -18.27 21.60
CA THR A 76 10.23 -19.63 21.99
C THR A 76 9.11 -19.66 23.02
N ARG A 77 8.68 -18.50 23.51
CA ARG A 77 7.62 -18.35 24.52
C ARG A 77 6.64 -17.25 24.10
N ALA A 78 5.41 -17.35 24.59
CA ALA A 78 4.45 -16.25 24.51
C ALA A 78 5.02 -15.05 25.28
N GLY A 79 5.26 -13.94 24.59
CA GLY A 79 5.88 -12.74 25.13
C GLY A 79 5.58 -11.52 24.26
N LEU A 80 6.29 -10.41 24.49
CA LEU A 80 6.01 -9.13 23.83
C LEU A 80 6.03 -9.20 22.30
N GLY A 81 6.91 -9.99 21.70
CA GLY A 81 6.95 -10.13 20.24
C GLY A 81 5.69 -10.83 19.71
N MET A 82 5.16 -11.82 20.43
CA MET A 82 3.89 -12.45 20.07
C MET A 82 2.74 -11.46 20.25
N GLY A 83 2.70 -10.72 21.36
CA GLY A 83 1.68 -9.68 21.59
C GLY A 83 1.69 -8.58 20.53
N PHE A 84 2.87 -8.13 20.08
CA PHE A 84 2.98 -7.15 19.00
C PHE A 84 2.51 -7.71 17.66
N VAL A 85 2.90 -8.93 17.29
CA VAL A 85 2.40 -9.59 16.07
C VAL A 85 0.88 -9.76 16.13
N SER A 86 0.32 -10.16 17.28
CA SER A 86 -1.12 -10.26 17.49
C SER A 86 -1.82 -8.91 17.36
N PHE A 87 -1.23 -7.82 17.87
CA PHE A 87 -1.78 -6.47 17.70
C PHE A 87 -1.81 -6.04 16.24
N VAL A 88 -0.70 -6.24 15.50
CA VAL A 88 -0.62 -5.89 14.08
C VAL A 88 -1.58 -6.74 13.24
N ALA A 89 -1.75 -8.03 13.59
CA ALA A 89 -2.70 -8.92 12.92
C ALA A 89 -4.17 -8.64 13.30
N GLY A 90 -4.43 -7.98 14.43
CA GLY A 90 -5.78 -7.62 14.87
C GLY A 90 -6.37 -6.43 14.11
N ASP A 91 -7.65 -6.16 14.34
CA ASP A 91 -8.44 -5.16 13.59
C ASP A 91 -7.80 -3.77 13.55
N LYS A 92 -7.26 -3.31 14.70
CA LYS A 92 -6.59 -2.00 14.79
C LYS A 92 -5.35 -1.94 13.91
N GLY A 93 -4.50 -2.95 13.96
CA GLY A 93 -3.28 -3.02 13.15
C GLY A 93 -3.60 -3.08 11.65
N GLN A 94 -4.57 -3.90 11.26
CA GLN A 94 -5.01 -4.02 9.87
C GLN A 94 -5.67 -2.73 9.37
N LEU A 95 -6.44 -2.03 10.21
CA LEU A 95 -6.99 -0.72 9.88
C LEU A 95 -5.89 0.33 9.66
N MET A 96 -4.83 0.32 10.47
CA MET A 96 -3.67 1.19 10.25
C MET A 96 -3.01 0.92 8.89
N ILE A 97 -2.84 -0.35 8.52
CA ILE A 97 -2.29 -0.74 7.20
C ILE A 97 -3.17 -0.21 6.07
N LEU A 98 -4.50 -0.38 6.19
CA LEU A 98 -5.45 0.13 5.20
C LEU A 98 -5.37 1.65 5.04
N LYS A 99 -5.28 2.37 6.17
CA LYS A 99 -5.19 3.84 6.20
C LYS A 99 -3.85 4.36 5.68
N ALA A 100 -2.78 3.59 5.79
CA ALA A 100 -1.48 3.88 5.19
C ALA A 100 -1.43 3.57 3.69
N GLY A 101 -2.56 3.44 2.99
CA GLY A 101 -2.57 3.19 1.54
C GLY A 101 -2.12 1.78 1.13
N LEU A 102 -1.91 0.88 2.08
CA LEU A 102 -1.53 -0.52 1.83
C LEU A 102 -2.76 -1.42 1.92
N ILE A 103 -2.62 -2.66 1.46
CA ILE A 103 -3.70 -3.65 1.56
C ILE A 103 -3.53 -4.51 2.81
N PRO A 104 -4.53 -4.54 3.69
CA PRO A 104 -4.48 -5.42 4.84
C PRO A 104 -4.67 -6.88 4.43
N SER A 105 -4.07 -7.76 5.22
CA SER A 105 -4.26 -9.21 5.07
C SER A 105 -5.68 -9.61 5.48
N ILE A 106 -6.21 -8.98 6.53
CA ILE A 106 -7.57 -9.19 7.03
C ILE A 106 -8.34 -7.88 6.85
N ALA A 107 -9.45 -7.92 6.11
CA ALA A 107 -10.25 -6.73 5.87
C ALA A 107 -10.92 -6.29 7.19
N PRO A 108 -10.72 -5.03 7.65
CA PRO A 108 -11.35 -4.56 8.86
C PRO A 108 -12.87 -4.48 8.67
N VAL A 109 -13.63 -5.02 9.62
CA VAL A 109 -15.10 -4.93 9.61
C VAL A 109 -15.52 -3.55 10.07
N ARG A 110 -16.41 -2.90 9.31
CA ARG A 110 -17.03 -1.62 9.70
C ARG A 110 -18.47 -1.87 10.13
N MET A 111 -18.73 -1.75 11.43
CA MET A 111 -20.10 -1.68 11.92
C MET A 111 -20.66 -0.30 11.63
N VAL A 112 -21.78 -0.25 10.91
CA VAL A 112 -22.52 0.98 10.63
C VAL A 112 -23.90 0.80 11.25
N GLU A 113 -24.20 1.62 12.25
CA GLU A 113 -25.53 1.67 12.84
C GLU A 113 -26.35 2.69 12.06
N ILE A 114 -27.40 2.22 11.39
CA ILE A 114 -28.32 3.08 10.66
C ILE A 114 -29.51 3.34 11.58
N ASN A 115 -29.58 4.55 12.12
CA ASN A 115 -30.71 4.97 12.93
C ASN A 115 -31.78 5.58 12.02
N THR A 116 -32.75 4.77 11.63
CA THR A 116 -33.94 5.22 10.90
C THR A 116 -34.94 5.72 11.93
N LYS A 117 -35.21 7.04 11.93
CA LYS A 117 -36.35 7.61 12.67
C LYS A 117 -37.66 7.11 12.10
#